data_AF-A0A7C3ZNM4-F1
#
_entry.id   AF-A0A7C3ZNM4-F1
#
_cell.length_a   1.000
_cell.length_b   1.000
_cell.length_c   1.000
_cell.angle_alpha   90.00
_cell.angle_beta   90.00
_cell.angle_gamma   90.00
#
_symmetry.space_group_name_H-M   'P 1'
#
loop_
_entity.id
_entity.type
_entity.pdbx_description
1 polymer ?
#
loop_
_entity_poly.entity_id
_entity_poly.type
_entity_poly.pdbx_seq_one_letter_code
_entity_poly.pdbx_strand_id
1 'polypeptide(L)'
;MKRKIYYGGQAMGSSSCAAFYINGQYSPLGNKAKAKLYWDESKRIIYKATDKPGIFKINDGREVCQPYLIRFEDNSGLKGKYISSDELYFELGKFPYPLPTNTISGMSFCTMTPGEVNVALKLIKESNEKINIKTDENIELAENPLPFTPSLGFTNINEAMGQSDNEAHLEALLLANPSIWPEDIRPTADYVLCRQVPMSPFKPPEWIDKANICIYHDPLINNGTIPNIILELKVNKVSKKDVEQVVKYAKWLHIILKDTAYQTKLFLCSPSFAHNIERYIPNEYKRQIELVKLGD
;
A
#
# COMPACT_ATOMS: atom_id res chain seq x y z
N MET A 1 6.38 6.01 -23.10
CA MET A 1 6.69 7.23 -22.31
C MET A 1 8.00 6.93 -21.58
N LYS A 2 9.10 7.70 -21.78
CA LYS A 2 10.43 7.39 -21.21
C LYS A 2 10.47 7.68 -19.70
N ARG A 3 9.75 6.91 -18.87
CA ARG A 3 9.80 7.05 -17.41
C ARG A 3 11.04 6.32 -16.88
N LYS A 4 11.64 6.87 -15.83
CA LYS A 4 12.78 6.28 -15.12
C LYS A 4 12.33 5.90 -13.72
N ILE A 5 12.78 4.76 -13.24
CA ILE A 5 12.54 4.26 -11.88
C ILE A 5 13.84 4.40 -11.11
N TYR A 6 13.83 5.26 -10.09
CA TYR A 6 15.01 5.58 -9.29
C TYR A 6 14.98 4.84 -7.96
N TYR A 7 16.14 4.37 -7.52
CA TYR A 7 16.31 3.86 -6.18
C TYR A 7 16.58 5.01 -5.20
N GLY A 8 15.68 5.18 -4.22
CA GLY A 8 15.77 6.22 -3.19
C GLY A 8 16.42 5.77 -1.87
N GLY A 9 16.25 4.50 -1.49
CA GLY A 9 16.69 3.93 -0.22
C GLY A 9 15.63 2.98 0.39
N GLN A 10 15.97 2.36 1.52
CA GLN A 10 15.04 1.65 2.39
C GLN A 10 14.30 2.63 3.30
N ALA A 11 12.97 2.48 3.41
CA ALA A 11 12.18 3.29 4.33
C ALA A 11 12.61 3.02 5.79
N MET A 12 12.81 4.07 6.57
CA MET A 12 13.14 4.01 7.99
C MET A 12 11.88 4.18 8.83
N GLY A 13 11.79 3.46 9.95
CA GLY A 13 10.73 3.66 10.93
C GLY A 13 10.35 2.37 11.63
N SER A 14 9.07 2.24 11.94
CA SER A 14 8.52 1.08 12.65
C SER A 14 8.42 -0.15 11.74
N SER A 15 8.71 -1.33 12.31
CA SER A 15 8.43 -2.63 11.70
C SER A 15 7.05 -3.19 12.09
N SER A 16 6.36 -2.57 13.05
CA SER A 16 5.09 -3.07 13.62
C SER A 16 3.88 -2.18 13.30
N CYS A 17 4.11 -0.98 12.75
CA CYS A 17 3.09 -0.03 12.35
C CYS A 17 3.65 0.92 11.28
N ALA A 18 2.89 1.93 10.88
CA ALA A 18 3.28 2.85 9.82
C ALA A 18 4.63 3.54 10.08
N ALA A 19 5.54 3.45 9.11
CA ALA A 19 6.87 4.05 9.15
C ALA A 19 6.88 5.47 8.56
N PHE A 20 6.21 6.41 9.23
CA PHE A 20 6.30 7.83 8.91
C PHE A 20 6.43 8.69 10.17
N TYR A 21 6.82 9.94 9.97
CA TYR A 21 7.00 10.92 11.04
C TYR A 21 6.02 12.07 10.87
N ILE A 22 5.50 12.62 11.97
CA ILE A 22 4.55 13.73 11.97
C ILE A 22 5.28 15.05 11.74
N ASN A 23 4.73 15.91 10.88
CA ASN A 23 5.36 17.19 10.52
C ASN A 23 4.39 18.37 10.66
N GLY A 24 4.65 19.23 11.65
CA GLY A 24 3.87 20.44 11.92
C GLY A 24 2.49 20.19 12.51
N GLN A 25 1.77 21.27 12.84
CA GLN A 25 0.47 21.21 13.54
C GLN A 25 -0.74 21.36 12.61
N TYR A 26 -0.54 21.58 11.31
CA TYR A 26 -1.62 21.89 10.38
C TYR A 26 -2.38 20.66 9.86
N SER A 27 -1.93 19.46 10.19
CA SER A 27 -2.66 18.21 9.93
C SER A 27 -3.43 17.75 11.17
N PRO A 28 -4.52 16.97 11.06
CA PRO A 28 -5.25 16.45 12.22
C PRO A 28 -4.35 15.70 13.22
N LEU A 29 -3.48 14.81 12.71
CA LEU A 29 -2.51 14.08 13.54
C LEU A 29 -1.44 15.00 14.13
N GLY A 30 -0.96 15.97 13.35
CA GLY A 30 -0.02 17.00 13.78
C GLY A 30 -0.54 17.86 14.91
N ASN A 31 -1.80 18.29 14.81
CA ASN A 31 -2.49 19.05 15.85
C ASN A 31 -2.65 18.22 17.13
N LYS A 32 -3.18 17.00 17.01
CA LYS A 32 -3.35 16.06 18.12
C LYS A 32 -2.03 15.80 18.85
N ALA A 33 -0.94 15.62 18.10
CA ALA A 33 0.39 15.37 18.65
C ALA A 33 1.15 16.64 19.09
N LYS A 34 0.61 17.85 18.85
CA LYS A 34 1.31 19.13 18.98
C LYS A 34 2.68 19.13 18.29
N ALA A 35 2.78 18.48 17.13
CA ALA A 35 4.05 18.21 16.47
C ALA A 35 4.74 19.51 16.00
N LYS A 36 6.04 19.61 16.23
CA LYS A 36 6.86 20.69 15.66
C LYS A 36 6.92 20.56 14.12
N LEU A 37 7.19 21.67 13.45
CA LEU A 37 7.50 21.68 12.02
C LEU A 37 8.98 21.32 11.85
N TYR A 38 9.28 20.13 11.32
CA TYR A 38 10.65 19.63 11.12
C TYR A 38 11.14 19.87 9.69
N TRP A 39 10.21 19.87 8.74
CA TRP A 39 10.48 20.16 7.33
C TRP A 39 9.47 21.15 6.79
N ASP A 40 9.98 22.23 6.20
CA ASP A 40 9.18 23.31 5.65
C ASP A 40 9.33 23.35 4.13
N GLU A 41 8.43 22.65 3.43
CA GLU A 41 8.36 22.63 1.97
C GLU A 41 8.22 24.05 1.37
N SER A 42 7.72 25.04 2.11
CA SER A 42 7.58 26.42 1.61
C SER A 42 8.92 27.07 1.25
N LYS A 43 10.03 26.52 1.75
CA LYS A 43 11.41 26.97 1.44
C LYS A 43 11.92 26.43 0.10
N ARG A 44 11.25 25.47 -0.52
CA ARG A 44 11.67 24.92 -1.81
C ARG A 44 11.33 25.85 -2.95
N ILE A 45 12.22 25.89 -3.94
CA ILE A 45 12.10 26.78 -5.10
C ILE A 45 10.85 26.54 -5.95
N ILE A 46 10.28 25.34 -5.88
CA ILE A 46 9.11 24.93 -6.66
C ILE A 46 7.76 25.36 -6.05
N TYR A 47 7.76 25.86 -4.80
CA TYR A 47 6.55 26.26 -4.09
C TYR A 47 6.57 27.74 -3.75
N LYS A 48 5.38 28.33 -3.61
CA LYS A 48 5.22 29.71 -3.14
C LYS A 48 4.90 29.71 -1.65
N ALA A 49 5.78 30.31 -0.86
CA ALA A 49 5.58 30.44 0.58
C ALA A 49 4.34 31.30 0.92
N THR A 50 3.78 31.04 2.10
CA THR A 50 2.73 31.86 2.72
C THR A 50 3.27 32.58 3.95
N ASP A 51 2.43 33.35 4.62
CA ASP A 51 2.71 33.97 5.92
C ASP A 51 2.73 32.95 7.08
N LYS A 52 2.22 31.74 6.85
CA LYS A 52 2.18 30.65 7.83
C LYS A 52 3.32 29.65 7.58
N PRO A 53 4.26 29.45 8.52
CA PRO A 53 5.34 28.47 8.37
C PRO A 53 4.79 27.07 8.06
N GLY A 54 5.39 26.35 7.11
CA GLY A 54 4.93 25.01 6.72
C GLY A 54 3.70 24.96 5.81
N ILE A 55 3.06 26.11 5.53
CA ILE A 55 1.99 26.22 4.53
C ILE A 55 2.54 26.86 3.27
N PHE A 56 2.26 26.24 2.13
CA PHE A 56 2.73 26.66 0.82
C PHE A 56 1.64 26.54 -0.23
N LYS A 57 1.78 27.32 -1.32
CA LYS A 57 0.88 27.27 -2.47
C LYS A 57 1.46 26.42 -3.58
N ILE A 58 0.63 25.51 -4.08
CA ILE A 58 0.90 24.75 -5.32
C ILE A 58 0.44 25.56 -6.54
N ASN A 59 0.69 25.06 -7.75
CA ASN A 59 0.49 25.80 -9.01
C ASN A 59 -0.93 26.35 -9.22
N ASP A 60 -1.96 25.74 -8.63
CA ASP A 60 -3.36 26.20 -8.70
C ASP A 60 -3.73 27.25 -7.62
N GLY A 61 -2.76 27.66 -6.81
CA GLY A 61 -2.93 28.68 -5.76
C GLY A 61 -3.49 28.16 -4.43
N ARG A 62 -3.87 26.88 -4.34
CA ARG A 62 -4.36 26.28 -3.08
C ARG A 62 -3.25 26.21 -2.04
N GLU A 63 -3.61 26.54 -0.81
CA GLU A 63 -2.75 26.38 0.36
C GLU A 63 -2.77 24.93 0.82
N VAL A 64 -1.58 24.34 0.95
CA VAL A 64 -1.38 22.97 1.41
C VAL A 64 -0.24 22.94 2.44
N CYS A 65 -0.14 21.85 3.19
CA CYS A 65 0.99 21.55 4.05
C CYS A 65 1.46 20.12 3.80
N GLN A 66 2.69 19.79 4.20
CA GLN A 66 3.21 18.43 4.18
C GLN A 66 3.01 17.80 5.57
N PRO A 67 1.99 16.94 5.77
CA PRO A 67 1.56 16.51 7.09
C PRO A 67 2.48 15.47 7.74
N TYR A 68 3.28 14.75 6.94
CA TYR A 68 4.18 13.70 7.40
C TYR A 68 5.45 13.63 6.55
N LEU A 69 6.48 12.98 7.08
CA LEU A 69 7.74 12.70 6.39
C LEU A 69 7.97 11.20 6.33
N ILE A 70 8.45 10.73 5.19
CA ILE A 70 8.99 9.38 5.05
C ILE A 70 10.50 9.54 4.87
N ARG A 71 11.26 8.87 5.73
CA ARG A 71 12.73 8.90 5.68
C ARG A 71 13.22 7.65 5.00
N PHE A 72 14.25 7.80 4.19
CA PHE A 72 14.92 6.70 3.53
C PHE A 72 16.40 6.72 3.88
N GLU A 73 16.96 5.54 4.13
CA GLU A 73 18.40 5.31 4.27
C GLU A 73 18.87 4.44 3.09
N ASP A 74 20.09 4.64 2.59
CA ASP A 74 20.65 3.74 1.58
C ASP A 74 21.76 2.89 2.18
N ASN A 75 21.37 1.72 2.64
CA ASN A 75 22.29 0.71 3.17
C ASN A 75 22.90 -0.17 2.06
N SER A 76 22.57 0.09 0.80
CA SER A 76 22.94 -0.75 -0.35
C SER A 76 23.88 -0.05 -1.35
N GLY A 77 24.12 1.25 -1.19
CA GLY A 77 24.91 2.06 -2.14
C GLY A 77 24.22 2.28 -3.49
N LEU A 78 22.93 1.97 -3.61
CA LEU A 78 22.17 2.04 -4.85
C LEU A 78 21.49 3.40 -5.06
N LYS A 79 21.54 4.31 -4.09
CA LYS A 79 20.87 5.62 -4.16
C LYS A 79 21.26 6.38 -5.43
N GLY A 80 20.24 6.80 -6.17
CA GLY A 80 20.38 7.50 -7.45
C GLY A 80 20.63 6.60 -8.66
N LYS A 81 20.84 5.28 -8.48
CA LYS A 81 20.77 4.34 -9.60
C LYS A 81 19.35 4.30 -10.14
N TYR A 82 19.23 4.08 -11.44
CA TYR A 82 17.93 4.01 -12.09
C TYR A 82 17.91 3.02 -13.26
N ILE A 83 16.70 2.64 -13.64
CA ILE A 83 16.39 1.89 -14.86
C ILE A 83 15.30 2.64 -15.62
N SER A 84 15.14 2.37 -16.92
CA SER A 84 13.92 2.77 -17.63
C SER A 84 12.74 1.93 -17.15
N SER A 85 11.53 2.48 -17.22
CA SER A 85 10.32 1.71 -16.92
C SER A 85 10.13 0.54 -17.88
N ASP A 86 10.60 0.67 -19.12
CA ASP A 86 10.44 -0.36 -20.15
C ASP A 86 11.27 -1.60 -19.82
N GLU A 87 12.49 -1.44 -19.28
CA GLU A 87 13.29 -2.56 -18.77
C GLU A 87 12.53 -3.38 -17.72
N LEU A 88 11.87 -2.70 -16.77
CA LEU A 88 11.03 -3.39 -15.79
C LEU A 88 9.85 -4.10 -16.46
N TYR A 89 9.13 -3.41 -17.36
CA TYR A 89 7.96 -3.99 -18.01
C TYR A 89 8.29 -5.17 -18.93
N PHE A 90 9.47 -5.21 -19.55
CA PHE A 90 9.92 -6.39 -20.30
C PHE A 90 10.09 -7.61 -19.42
N GLU A 91 10.64 -7.44 -18.21
CA GLU A 91 10.77 -8.54 -17.25
C GLU A 91 9.42 -8.96 -16.66
N LEU A 92 8.57 -7.99 -16.31
CA LEU A 92 7.24 -8.27 -15.77
C LEU A 92 6.26 -8.81 -16.82
N GLY A 93 6.47 -8.53 -18.11
CA GLY A 93 5.68 -9.09 -19.21
C GLY A 93 5.81 -10.61 -19.36
N LYS A 94 6.74 -11.25 -18.63
CA LYS A 94 6.87 -12.71 -18.58
C LYS A 94 5.79 -13.37 -17.72
N PHE A 95 5.10 -12.61 -16.87
CA PHE A 95 3.99 -13.13 -16.07
C PHE A 95 2.68 -13.13 -16.90
N PRO A 96 1.90 -14.22 -16.90
CA PRO A 96 0.70 -14.35 -17.73
C PRO A 96 -0.52 -13.64 -17.14
N TYR A 97 -0.32 -12.64 -16.29
CA TYR A 97 -1.36 -11.92 -15.58
C TYR A 97 -0.92 -10.48 -15.27
N PRO A 98 -1.87 -9.55 -15.06
CA PRO A 98 -1.55 -8.19 -14.65
C PRO A 98 -0.90 -8.16 -13.26
N LEU A 99 0.14 -7.34 -13.13
CA LEU A 99 0.76 -6.98 -11.85
C LEU A 99 0.46 -5.50 -11.53
N PRO A 100 0.57 -5.08 -10.26
CA PRO A 100 0.33 -3.69 -9.86
C PRO A 100 0.98 -2.65 -10.78
N THR A 101 2.26 -2.81 -11.12
CA THR A 101 2.95 -1.82 -11.97
C THR A 101 2.39 -1.71 -13.38
N ASN A 102 1.86 -2.80 -13.96
CA ASN A 102 1.23 -2.78 -15.29
C ASN A 102 -0.09 -1.99 -15.33
N THR A 103 -0.69 -1.72 -14.18
CA THR A 103 -2.10 -1.28 -14.09
C THR A 103 -2.27 0.14 -13.54
N ILE A 104 -1.16 0.81 -13.24
CA ILE A 104 -1.12 2.04 -12.42
C ILE A 104 -0.46 3.22 -13.16
N SER A 105 -0.36 3.17 -14.49
CA SER A 105 0.21 4.28 -15.27
C SER A 105 -0.50 5.61 -14.96
N GLY A 106 0.25 6.59 -14.43
CA GLY A 106 -0.27 7.93 -14.13
C GLY A 106 -0.59 8.19 -12.65
N MET A 107 -0.43 7.22 -11.75
CA MET A 107 -0.56 7.48 -10.31
C MET A 107 0.75 8.05 -9.72
N SER A 108 0.62 8.90 -8.70
CA SER A 108 1.73 9.48 -7.96
C SER A 108 2.43 8.46 -7.04
N PHE A 109 1.74 7.37 -6.68
CA PHE A 109 2.25 6.31 -5.81
C PHE A 109 1.73 4.96 -6.28
N CYS A 110 2.62 3.97 -6.36
CA CYS A 110 2.32 2.59 -6.76
C CYS A 110 2.99 1.66 -5.76
N THR A 111 2.27 0.65 -5.27
CA THR A 111 2.85 -0.45 -4.51
C THR A 111 3.21 -1.59 -5.45
N MET A 112 4.42 -2.14 -5.28
CA MET A 112 4.90 -3.30 -6.03
C MET A 112 4.82 -4.54 -5.14
N THR A 113 4.46 -5.70 -5.70
CA THR A 113 4.54 -6.97 -4.95
C THR A 113 5.99 -7.31 -4.62
N PRO A 114 6.27 -8.22 -3.66
CA PRO A 114 7.64 -8.68 -3.40
C PRO A 114 8.39 -9.17 -4.64
N GLY A 115 7.70 -9.90 -5.52
CA GLY A 115 8.26 -10.36 -6.79
C GLY A 115 8.64 -9.21 -7.73
N GLU A 116 7.75 -8.22 -7.88
CA GLU A 116 8.04 -7.02 -8.67
C GLU A 116 9.21 -6.22 -8.09
N VAL A 117 9.26 -6.05 -6.76
CA VAL A 117 10.37 -5.37 -6.06
C VAL A 117 11.68 -6.10 -6.29
N ASN A 118 11.69 -7.44 -6.20
CA ASN A 118 12.89 -8.24 -6.44
C ASN A 118 13.41 -8.08 -7.87
N VAL A 119 12.52 -8.10 -8.86
CA VAL A 119 12.88 -7.86 -10.27
C VAL A 119 13.45 -6.45 -10.44
N ALA A 120 12.77 -5.42 -9.92
CA ALA A 120 13.24 -4.04 -10.02
C ALA A 120 14.59 -3.83 -9.33
N LEU A 121 14.78 -4.37 -8.12
CA LEU A 121 16.04 -4.27 -7.40
C LEU A 121 17.19 -4.99 -8.10
N LYS A 122 16.92 -6.14 -8.73
CA LYS A 122 17.93 -6.83 -9.55
C LYS A 122 18.39 -5.95 -10.72
N LEU A 123 17.44 -5.42 -11.49
CA LEU A 123 17.73 -4.55 -12.62
C LEU A 123 18.49 -3.27 -12.18
N ILE A 124 18.08 -2.65 -11.07
CA ILE A 124 18.76 -1.48 -10.50
C ILE A 124 20.19 -1.81 -10.07
N LYS A 125 20.43 -2.97 -9.46
CA LYS A 125 21.79 -3.39 -9.08
C LYS A 125 22.69 -3.55 -10.29
N GLU A 126 22.18 -4.15 -11.35
CA GLU A 126 22.86 -4.40 -12.63
C GLU A 126 23.04 -3.14 -13.48
N SER A 127 22.21 -2.11 -13.27
CA SER A 127 22.28 -0.85 -14.00
C SER A 127 23.59 -0.09 -13.74
N ASN A 128 24.21 0.42 -14.80
CA ASN A 128 25.33 1.36 -14.75
C ASN A 128 24.87 2.82 -14.73
N GLU A 129 23.56 3.05 -14.88
CA GLU A 129 22.97 4.38 -14.92
C GLU A 129 22.76 4.93 -13.50
N LYS A 130 23.25 6.15 -13.27
CA LYS A 130 23.15 6.83 -11.98
C LYS A 130 23.05 8.34 -12.16
N ILE A 131 22.20 8.98 -11.38
CA ILE A 131 22.14 10.45 -11.30
C ILE A 131 23.05 10.98 -10.21
N ASN A 132 23.50 12.23 -10.37
CA ASN A 132 24.08 12.96 -9.26
C ASN A 132 22.98 13.26 -8.24
N ILE A 133 23.17 12.81 -7.01
CA ILE A 133 22.23 12.97 -5.89
C ILE A 133 22.61 14.13 -4.95
N LYS A 134 23.70 14.85 -5.26
CA LYS A 134 24.05 16.08 -4.54
C LYS A 134 23.10 17.19 -4.98
N THR A 135 22.59 17.92 -3.99
CA THR A 135 21.71 19.07 -4.16
C THR A 135 22.22 20.20 -3.27
N ASP A 136 22.05 21.42 -3.74
CA ASP A 136 22.34 22.64 -2.98
C ASP A 136 21.17 22.99 -2.04
N GLU A 137 20.02 22.32 -2.17
CA GLU A 137 18.93 22.41 -1.20
C GLU A 137 19.38 21.78 0.13
N ASN A 138 19.24 22.52 1.23
CA ASN A 138 19.46 21.96 2.56
C ASN A 138 18.27 21.07 2.94
N ILE A 139 18.50 19.74 2.96
CA ILE A 139 17.48 18.72 3.31
C ILE A 139 17.70 18.19 4.75
N GLU A 140 18.49 18.87 5.58
CA GLU A 140 18.72 18.46 6.96
C GLU A 140 17.52 18.82 7.86
N LEU A 141 17.12 17.85 8.68
CA LEU A 141 16.11 18.07 9.71
C LEU A 141 16.78 18.72 10.93
N ALA A 142 16.18 19.79 11.45
CA ALA A 142 16.71 20.51 12.61
C ALA A 142 16.80 19.64 13.87
N GLU A 143 15.88 18.67 14.00
CA GLU A 143 15.74 17.74 15.13
C GLU A 143 15.13 16.42 14.60
N ASN A 144 15.13 15.37 15.42
CA ASN A 144 14.45 14.12 15.07
C ASN A 144 12.92 14.30 15.12
N PRO A 145 12.20 14.06 14.01
CA PRO A 145 10.76 14.23 13.97
C PRO A 145 10.05 13.15 14.80
N LEU A 146 8.84 13.46 15.27
CA LEU A 146 8.04 12.53 16.07
C LEU A 146 7.56 11.37 15.19
N PRO A 147 7.92 10.10 15.47
CA PRO A 147 7.38 8.97 14.71
C PRO A 147 5.89 8.80 14.96
N PHE A 148 5.16 8.32 13.96
CA PHE A 148 3.81 7.83 14.18
C PHE A 148 3.82 6.70 15.20
N THR A 149 2.82 6.73 16.10
CA THR A 149 2.54 5.64 17.02
C THR A 149 1.06 5.34 16.99
N PRO A 150 0.65 4.07 17.16
CA PRO A 150 -0.75 3.66 17.21
C PRO A 150 -1.65 4.52 18.11
N SER A 151 -1.14 5.03 19.23
CA SER A 151 -1.90 5.89 20.16
C SER A 151 -2.32 7.24 19.57
N LEU A 152 -1.64 7.70 18.51
CA LEU A 152 -2.05 8.89 17.76
C LEU A 152 -3.20 8.59 16.80
N GLY A 153 -3.30 7.35 16.33
CA GLY A 153 -4.36 6.86 15.46
C GLY A 153 -5.52 6.25 16.25
N PHE A 154 -6.12 5.22 15.65
CA PHE A 154 -7.19 4.42 16.23
C PHE A 154 -6.64 3.27 17.06
N THR A 155 -7.29 3.02 18.19
CA THR A 155 -6.81 2.06 19.19
C THR A 155 -7.37 0.65 19.01
N ASN A 156 -8.47 0.52 18.27
CA ASN A 156 -9.12 -0.76 18.01
C ASN A 156 -9.93 -0.72 16.69
N ILE A 157 -10.37 -1.90 16.25
CA ILE A 157 -11.09 -2.08 14.98
C ILE A 157 -12.47 -1.40 14.98
N ASN A 158 -13.19 -1.39 16.11
CA ASN A 158 -14.51 -0.75 16.21
C ASN A 158 -14.41 0.76 15.97
N GLU A 159 -13.40 1.40 16.55
CA GLU A 159 -13.10 2.82 16.36
C GLU A 159 -12.72 3.12 14.90
N ALA A 160 -11.86 2.29 14.31
CA ALA A 160 -11.44 2.43 12.91
C ALA A 160 -12.64 2.32 11.95
N MET A 161 -13.53 1.34 12.15
CA MET A 161 -14.73 1.17 11.33
C MET A 161 -15.72 2.34 11.50
N GLY A 162 -15.96 2.79 12.74
CA GLY A 162 -16.91 3.86 13.02
C GLY A 162 -16.52 5.21 12.41
N GLN A 163 -15.26 5.37 12.02
CA GLN A 163 -14.70 6.60 11.43
C GLN A 163 -14.30 6.42 9.95
N SER A 164 -14.47 5.21 9.40
CA SER A 164 -14.12 4.93 8.00
C SER A 164 -15.28 5.31 7.08
N ASP A 165 -15.10 6.38 6.31
CA ASP A 165 -16.09 6.82 5.30
C ASP A 165 -16.25 5.82 4.13
N ASN A 166 -15.22 5.01 3.85
CA ASN A 166 -15.18 4.06 2.75
C ASN A 166 -14.08 2.99 2.95
N GLU A 167 -14.04 1.99 2.06
CA GLU A 167 -13.07 0.90 2.11
C GLU A 167 -11.62 1.39 2.03
N ALA A 168 -11.33 2.43 1.24
CA ALA A 168 -9.98 2.95 1.10
C ALA A 168 -9.48 3.64 2.37
N HIS A 169 -10.37 4.27 3.14
CA HIS A 169 -10.06 4.79 4.47
C HIS A 169 -9.76 3.63 5.42
N LEU A 170 -10.65 2.63 5.53
CA LEU A 170 -10.44 1.46 6.38
C LEU A 170 -9.14 0.71 6.05
N GLU A 171 -8.85 0.52 4.76
CA GLU A 171 -7.60 -0.05 4.25
C GLU A 171 -6.37 0.69 4.79
N ALA A 172 -6.36 2.03 4.70
CA ALA A 172 -5.26 2.84 5.20
C ALA A 172 -5.08 2.72 6.71
N LEU A 173 -6.18 2.64 7.48
CA LEU A 173 -6.12 2.50 8.94
C LEU A 173 -5.56 1.15 9.37
N LEU A 174 -6.01 0.08 8.71
CA LEU A 174 -5.51 -1.27 8.94
C LEU A 174 -4.02 -1.37 8.62
N LEU A 175 -3.59 -0.87 7.46
CA LEU A 175 -2.17 -0.87 7.09
C LEU A 175 -1.31 -0.03 8.05
N ALA A 176 -1.86 1.07 8.57
CA ALA A 176 -1.13 1.94 9.48
C ALA A 176 -0.89 1.31 10.87
N ASN A 177 -1.80 0.43 11.32
CA ASN A 177 -1.70 -0.23 12.61
C ASN A 177 -2.17 -1.70 12.56
N PRO A 178 -1.31 -2.64 12.12
CA PRO A 178 -1.63 -4.06 12.07
C PRO A 178 -2.13 -4.69 13.38
N SER A 179 -1.79 -4.10 14.53
CA SER A 179 -2.20 -4.64 15.84
C SER A 179 -3.72 -4.66 16.08
N ILE A 180 -4.49 -3.82 15.38
CA ILE A 180 -5.96 -3.77 15.55
C ILE A 180 -6.69 -4.84 14.73
N TRP A 181 -5.98 -5.60 13.90
CA TRP A 181 -6.61 -6.60 13.05
C TRP A 181 -7.12 -7.76 13.91
N PRO A 182 -8.22 -8.44 13.50
CA PRO A 182 -8.61 -9.71 14.10
C PRO A 182 -7.46 -10.72 14.07
N GLU A 183 -7.32 -11.53 15.11
CA GLU A 183 -6.19 -12.44 15.30
C GLU A 183 -5.99 -13.38 14.11
N ASP A 184 -7.08 -13.95 13.58
CA ASP A 184 -7.06 -14.92 12.48
C ASP A 184 -6.49 -14.38 11.16
N ILE A 185 -6.49 -13.06 10.97
CA ILE A 185 -6.03 -12.40 9.74
C ILE A 185 -4.92 -11.38 9.99
N ARG A 186 -4.43 -11.27 11.23
CA ARG A 186 -3.41 -10.30 11.62
C ARG A 186 -2.06 -10.70 11.02
N PRO A 187 -1.37 -9.79 10.30
CA PRO A 187 -0.06 -10.11 9.76
C PRO A 187 1.00 -10.11 10.85
N THR A 188 2.04 -10.92 10.68
CA THR A 188 3.23 -10.94 11.52
C THR A 188 4.30 -10.00 10.98
N ALA A 189 5.36 -9.77 11.77
CA ALA A 189 6.39 -8.76 11.46
C ALA A 189 7.23 -9.07 10.20
N ASP A 190 7.26 -10.31 9.75
CA ASP A 190 7.96 -10.80 8.55
C ASP A 190 7.10 -10.75 7.28
N TYR A 191 5.82 -10.41 7.40
CA TYR A 191 4.91 -10.39 6.26
C TYR A 191 5.01 -9.07 5.49
N VAL A 192 4.86 -9.15 4.17
CA VAL A 192 4.78 -7.96 3.31
C VAL A 192 3.33 -7.66 2.99
N LEU A 193 2.92 -6.42 3.21
CA LEU A 193 1.57 -5.93 2.91
C LEU A 193 1.59 -5.09 1.63
N CYS A 194 0.74 -5.44 0.68
CA CYS A 194 0.46 -4.64 -0.51
C CYS A 194 -1.01 -4.24 -0.53
N ARG A 195 -1.31 -3.10 -1.13
CA ARG A 195 -2.68 -2.64 -1.34
C ARG A 195 -3.03 -2.64 -2.83
N GLN A 196 -4.31 -2.73 -3.15
CA GLN A 196 -4.81 -2.47 -4.50
C GLN A 196 -4.17 -3.38 -5.56
N VAL A 197 -3.93 -4.65 -5.23
CA VAL A 197 -3.30 -5.62 -6.13
C VAL A 197 -4.33 -6.12 -7.15
N PRO A 198 -4.03 -6.10 -8.46
CA PRO A 198 -4.92 -6.63 -9.50
C PRO A 198 -5.33 -8.08 -9.26
N MET A 199 -6.64 -8.36 -9.27
CA MET A 199 -7.23 -9.69 -9.11
C MET A 199 -8.20 -10.01 -10.26
N SER A 200 -7.68 -9.97 -11.48
CA SER A 200 -8.50 -10.07 -12.69
C SER A 200 -7.69 -10.59 -13.86
N PRO A 201 -8.33 -11.24 -14.87
CA PRO A 201 -7.71 -11.37 -16.19
C PRO A 201 -7.34 -10.01 -16.77
N PHE A 202 -6.64 -10.01 -17.90
CA PHE A 202 -6.31 -8.79 -18.64
C PHE A 202 -7.58 -7.98 -18.96
N LYS A 203 -7.78 -6.91 -18.20
CA LYS A 203 -8.83 -5.90 -18.39
C LYS A 203 -8.15 -4.54 -18.59
N PRO A 204 -8.82 -3.59 -19.28
CA PRO A 204 -8.39 -2.21 -19.27
C PRO A 204 -8.18 -1.68 -17.84
N PRO A 205 -7.16 -0.84 -17.59
CA PRO A 205 -6.82 -0.38 -16.24
C PRO A 205 -7.98 0.27 -15.46
N GLU A 206 -8.93 0.88 -16.17
CA GLU A 206 -10.11 1.54 -15.59
C GLU A 206 -11.13 0.55 -15.02
N TRP A 207 -11.09 -0.72 -15.44
CA TRP A 207 -12.06 -1.77 -15.09
C TRP A 207 -11.44 -2.99 -14.43
N ILE A 208 -10.15 -2.90 -14.10
CA ILE A 208 -9.45 -4.00 -13.44
C ILE A 208 -9.89 -4.09 -11.98
N ASP A 209 -10.32 -5.27 -11.56
CA ASP A 209 -10.65 -5.50 -10.16
C ASP A 209 -9.35 -5.54 -9.35
N LYS A 210 -9.34 -4.88 -8.19
CA LYS A 210 -8.18 -4.80 -7.29
C LYS A 210 -8.62 -5.21 -5.89
N ALA A 211 -7.89 -6.14 -5.29
CA ALA A 211 -8.10 -6.48 -3.88
C ALA A 211 -7.60 -5.36 -2.98
N ASN A 212 -8.29 -5.15 -1.85
CA ASN A 212 -7.93 -4.08 -0.93
C ASN A 212 -6.54 -4.30 -0.31
N ILE A 213 -6.36 -5.40 0.43
CA ILE A 213 -5.08 -5.73 1.07
C ILE A 213 -4.64 -7.14 0.66
N CYS A 214 -3.36 -7.30 0.42
CA CYS A 214 -2.72 -8.55 0.04
C CYS A 214 -1.52 -8.78 0.95
N ILE A 215 -1.41 -9.98 1.51
CA ILE A 215 -0.33 -10.40 2.39
C ILE A 215 0.52 -11.42 1.66
N TYR A 216 1.83 -11.20 1.71
CA TYR A 216 2.84 -12.09 1.17
C TYR A 216 3.71 -12.59 2.31
N HIS A 217 3.89 -13.90 2.37
CA HIS A 217 4.74 -14.55 3.35
C HIS A 217 5.32 -15.83 2.77
N ASP A 218 6.36 -16.36 3.41
CA ASP A 218 6.93 -17.62 2.96
C ASP A 218 6.00 -18.82 3.26
N PRO A 219 5.94 -19.82 2.37
CA PRO A 219 6.57 -19.84 1.04
C PRO A 219 5.86 -18.92 0.05
N LEU A 220 6.64 -18.12 -0.69
CA LEU A 220 6.11 -17.21 -1.72
C LEU A 220 5.48 -17.97 -2.90
N ILE A 221 4.32 -17.49 -3.37
CA ILE A 221 3.63 -18.02 -4.56
C ILE A 221 4.12 -17.27 -5.81
N ASN A 222 4.52 -18.01 -6.84
CA ASN A 222 5.09 -17.47 -8.09
C ASN A 222 6.14 -16.37 -7.83
N ASN A 223 7.12 -16.67 -6.96
CA ASN A 223 8.20 -15.76 -6.58
C ASN A 223 7.71 -14.43 -5.97
N GLY A 224 6.56 -14.45 -5.28
CA GLY A 224 6.01 -13.27 -4.61
C GLY A 224 5.23 -12.35 -5.53
N THR A 225 4.75 -12.84 -6.68
CA THR A 225 3.84 -12.10 -7.55
C THR A 225 2.37 -12.36 -7.25
N ILE A 226 2.05 -13.48 -6.60
CA ILE A 226 0.71 -13.81 -6.13
C ILE A 226 0.72 -13.81 -4.60
N PRO A 227 -0.27 -13.18 -3.94
CA PRO A 227 -0.34 -13.15 -2.49
C PRO A 227 -0.77 -14.49 -1.89
N ASN A 228 -0.30 -14.74 -0.68
CA ASN A 228 -0.74 -15.88 0.13
C ASN A 228 -2.12 -15.62 0.74
N ILE A 229 -2.43 -14.35 1.06
CA ILE A 229 -3.71 -13.98 1.63
C ILE A 229 -4.24 -12.72 0.94
N ILE A 230 -5.51 -12.74 0.58
CA ILE A 230 -6.24 -11.61 -0.02
C ILE A 230 -7.36 -11.20 0.92
N LEU A 231 -7.44 -9.91 1.23
CA LEU A 231 -8.49 -9.30 2.03
C LEU A 231 -9.31 -8.36 1.14
N GLU A 232 -10.60 -8.64 1.04
CA GLU A 232 -11.60 -7.73 0.51
C GLU A 232 -12.35 -7.11 1.69
N LEU A 233 -12.31 -5.79 1.81
CA LEU A 233 -12.88 -5.04 2.92
C LEU A 233 -14.23 -4.46 2.52
N LYS A 234 -15.16 -4.40 3.47
CA LYS A 234 -16.41 -3.64 3.35
C LYS A 234 -16.65 -2.87 4.64
N VAL A 235 -16.99 -1.59 4.50
CA VAL A 235 -17.39 -0.75 5.65
C VAL A 235 -18.87 -0.94 6.02
N ASN A 236 -19.62 -1.59 5.13
CA ASN A 236 -21.05 -1.87 5.30
C ASN A 236 -21.32 -3.37 5.33
N LYS A 237 -22.57 -3.71 5.68
CA LYS A 237 -23.08 -5.08 5.64
C LYS A 237 -22.86 -5.72 4.27
N VAL A 238 -22.24 -6.90 4.24
CA VAL A 238 -21.94 -7.65 3.02
C VAL A 238 -23.22 -8.08 2.30
N SER A 239 -23.22 -7.85 0.98
CA SER A 239 -24.26 -8.26 0.05
C SER A 239 -23.81 -9.43 -0.83
N LYS A 240 -24.74 -9.96 -1.64
CA LYS A 240 -24.43 -10.99 -2.65
C LYS A 240 -23.35 -10.53 -3.64
N LYS A 241 -23.36 -9.25 -4.03
CA LYS A 241 -22.40 -8.70 -5.00
C LYS A 241 -20.96 -8.76 -4.47
N ASP A 242 -20.78 -8.56 -3.17
CA ASP A 242 -19.47 -8.62 -2.53
C ASP A 242 -18.93 -10.05 -2.49
N VAL A 243 -19.79 -11.04 -2.20
CA VAL A 243 -19.41 -12.46 -2.33
C VAL A 243 -19.07 -12.81 -3.77
N GLU A 244 -19.87 -12.36 -4.73
CA GLU A 244 -19.61 -12.58 -6.16
C GLU A 244 -18.27 -11.99 -6.60
N GLN A 245 -17.83 -10.87 -6.01
CA GLN A 245 -16.52 -10.28 -6.26
C GLN A 245 -15.38 -11.19 -5.79
N VAL A 246 -15.43 -11.68 -4.53
CA VAL A 246 -14.38 -12.57 -4.00
C VAL A 246 -14.37 -13.93 -4.72
N VAL A 247 -15.55 -14.43 -5.13
CA VAL A 247 -15.65 -15.63 -5.98
C VAL A 247 -14.98 -15.42 -7.34
N LYS A 248 -15.05 -14.23 -7.93
CA LYS A 248 -14.32 -13.92 -9.18
C LYS A 248 -12.81 -13.98 -8.95
N TYR A 249 -12.31 -13.51 -7.80
CA TYR A 249 -10.89 -13.62 -7.45
C TYR A 249 -10.45 -15.07 -7.35
N ALA A 250 -11.21 -15.90 -6.62
CA ALA A 250 -10.95 -17.34 -6.53
C ALA A 250 -10.95 -18.01 -7.91
N LYS A 251 -11.98 -17.77 -8.74
CA LYS A 251 -12.05 -18.28 -10.12
C LYS A 251 -10.81 -17.93 -10.93
N TRP A 252 -10.38 -16.67 -10.85
CA TRP A 252 -9.20 -16.22 -11.57
C TRP A 252 -7.91 -16.87 -11.07
N LEU A 253 -7.72 -16.98 -9.75
CA LEU A 253 -6.58 -17.70 -9.16
C LEU A 253 -6.53 -19.15 -9.63
N HIS A 254 -7.66 -19.84 -9.68
CA HIS A 254 -7.74 -21.22 -10.21
C HIS A 254 -7.39 -21.32 -11.71
N ILE A 255 -7.61 -20.26 -12.50
CA ILE A 255 -7.16 -20.23 -13.90
C ILE A 255 -5.63 -20.12 -13.98
N ILE A 256 -5.01 -19.24 -13.18
CA ILE A 256 -3.57 -18.95 -13.29
C ILE A 256 -2.69 -19.93 -12.50
N LEU A 257 -3.18 -20.48 -11.39
CA LEU A 257 -2.46 -21.39 -10.50
C LEU A 257 -2.91 -22.86 -10.60
N LYS A 258 -4.08 -23.12 -11.19
CA LYS A 258 -4.68 -24.47 -11.22
C LYS A 258 -4.81 -25.03 -9.80
N ASP A 259 -4.34 -26.25 -9.57
CA ASP A 259 -4.49 -26.96 -8.29
C ASP A 259 -3.80 -26.25 -7.11
N THR A 260 -2.80 -25.39 -7.36
CA THR A 260 -2.12 -24.66 -6.29
C THR A 260 -2.85 -23.39 -5.86
N ALA A 261 -3.99 -23.04 -6.48
CA ALA A 261 -4.77 -21.86 -6.11
C ALA A 261 -5.19 -21.83 -4.64
N TYR A 262 -5.42 -23.00 -4.03
CA TYR A 262 -5.77 -23.13 -2.60
C TYR A 262 -4.64 -22.72 -1.64
N GLN A 263 -3.43 -22.46 -2.14
CA GLN A 263 -2.36 -21.84 -1.34
C GLN A 263 -2.68 -20.38 -1.00
N THR A 264 -3.57 -19.74 -1.76
CA THR A 264 -4.07 -18.39 -1.47
C THR A 264 -5.38 -18.48 -0.69
N LYS A 265 -5.44 -17.85 0.48
CA LYS A 265 -6.69 -17.64 1.24
C LYS A 265 -7.34 -16.32 0.86
N LEU A 266 -8.68 -16.29 0.84
CA LEU A 266 -9.45 -15.07 0.60
C LEU A 266 -10.36 -14.79 1.79
N PHE A 267 -10.26 -13.59 2.33
CA PHE A 267 -11.10 -13.12 3.42
C PHE A 267 -12.00 -11.98 2.93
N LEU A 268 -13.31 -12.14 3.13
CA LEU A 268 -14.28 -11.05 2.98
C LEU A 268 -14.58 -10.48 4.36
N CYS A 269 -14.02 -9.30 4.63
CA CYS A 269 -14.01 -8.68 5.94
C CYS A 269 -15.05 -7.56 6.02
N SER A 270 -15.95 -7.59 7.01
CA SER A 270 -17.04 -6.61 7.15
C SER A 270 -17.56 -6.52 8.58
N PRO A 271 -18.18 -5.39 9.00
CA PRO A 271 -18.85 -5.32 10.29
C PRO A 271 -20.02 -6.32 10.44
N SER A 272 -20.67 -6.71 9.33
CA SER A 272 -21.79 -7.66 9.40
C SER A 272 -22.11 -8.33 8.07
N PHE A 273 -22.83 -9.44 8.14
CA PHE A 273 -23.19 -10.27 7.00
C PHE A 273 -24.71 -10.39 6.86
N ALA A 274 -25.21 -10.46 5.62
CA ALA A 274 -26.60 -10.85 5.39
C ALA A 274 -26.86 -12.30 5.81
N HIS A 275 -28.10 -12.62 6.17
CA HIS A 275 -28.45 -13.96 6.62
C HIS A 275 -28.23 -14.99 5.50
N ASN A 276 -27.58 -16.10 5.85
CA ASN A 276 -27.18 -17.18 4.93
C ASN A 276 -26.36 -16.72 3.72
N ILE A 277 -25.54 -15.67 3.86
CA ILE A 277 -24.75 -15.12 2.74
C ILE A 277 -23.72 -16.14 2.21
N GLU A 278 -23.22 -17.02 3.08
CA GLU A 278 -22.27 -18.08 2.77
C GLU A 278 -22.80 -19.08 1.73
N ARG A 279 -24.13 -19.18 1.55
CA ARG A 279 -24.74 -20.02 0.50
C ARG A 279 -24.39 -19.56 -0.92
N TYR A 280 -23.97 -18.31 -1.07
CA TYR A 280 -23.55 -17.75 -2.36
C TYR A 280 -22.08 -18.07 -2.68
N ILE A 281 -21.35 -18.69 -1.76
CA ILE A 281 -20.00 -19.23 -2.01
C ILE A 281 -20.15 -20.64 -2.61
N PRO A 282 -19.72 -20.85 -3.88
CA PRO A 282 -19.72 -22.18 -4.49
C PRO A 282 -18.93 -23.20 -3.67
N ASN A 283 -19.36 -24.46 -3.68
CA ASN A 283 -18.79 -25.52 -2.83
C ASN A 283 -17.29 -25.70 -3.03
N GLU A 284 -16.81 -25.55 -4.27
CA GLU A 284 -15.40 -25.62 -4.62
C GLU A 284 -14.54 -24.54 -3.94
N TYR A 285 -15.11 -23.38 -3.61
CA TYR A 285 -14.37 -22.26 -3.00
C TYR A 285 -14.58 -22.14 -1.48
N LYS A 286 -15.43 -22.97 -0.87
CA LYS A 286 -15.75 -22.90 0.57
C LYS A 286 -14.56 -23.13 1.50
N ARG A 287 -13.51 -23.82 1.03
CA ARG A 287 -12.27 -24.03 1.80
C ARG A 287 -11.25 -22.91 1.61
N GLN A 288 -11.53 -21.96 0.73
CA GLN A 288 -10.61 -20.91 0.31
C GLN A 288 -11.11 -19.51 0.68
N ILE A 289 -12.43 -19.32 0.66
CA ILE A 289 -13.10 -18.06 1.00
C ILE A 289 -13.67 -18.15 2.42
N GLU A 290 -13.23 -17.25 3.28
CA GLU A 290 -13.67 -17.13 4.66
C GLU A 290 -14.33 -15.76 4.88
N LEU A 291 -15.39 -15.72 5.68
CA LEU A 291 -16.10 -14.50 6.05
C LEU A 291 -15.63 -14.08 7.43
N VAL A 292 -15.05 -12.89 7.55
CA VAL A 292 -14.48 -12.40 8.82
C VAL A 292 -15.24 -11.18 9.28
N LYS A 293 -15.84 -11.27 10.47
CA LYS A 293 -16.45 -10.12 11.10
C LYS A 293 -15.34 -9.19 11.60
N LEU A 294 -15.40 -7.93 11.20
CA LEU A 294 -14.57 -6.88 11.76
C LEU A 294 -15.31 -6.27 12.94
N GLY A 295 -14.66 -6.24 14.11
CA GLY A 295 -15.27 -5.72 15.34
C GLY A 295 -16.32 -6.61 16.00
N ASP A 296 -16.79 -6.14 17.14
CA ASP A 296 -17.67 -6.89 18.06
C ASP A 296 -19.15 -6.84 17.68
#